data_AF-A0A392MVE0-F1
#
_entry.id   AF-A0A392MVE0-F1
#
_cell.length_a   1.000
_cell.length_b   1.000
_cell.length_c   1.000
_cell.angle_alpha   90.00
_cell.angle_beta   90.00
_cell.angle_gamma   90.00
#
_symmetry.space_group_name_H-M   'P 1'
#
loop_
_entity.id
_entity.type
_entity.pdbx_description
1 polymer ?
#
loop_
_entity_poly.entity_id
_entity_poly.type
_entity_poly.pdbx_seq_one_letter_code
_entity_poly.pdbx_strand_id
1 'polypeptide(L)'
;MSASREWLLTVKRDGLTRCTFKAEKVMRPWSSSRFTHAIMVSLDNGWKLEFANRRDWIIFKDLYKQCSDRNIPGPVAKSIPVPGVHGVSSYAENESNDFPFQRPATYISAHGDEITRAMARRTANYDMDSEDEEWLSKLNNEFQEHVSEDNFELIIDAFEKVYYCNPDDSLDVKSAASCCQDLGSKEVVEAVYTYWMSKRKQKRSLLIRVFQ
;
A
#
# COMPACT_ATOMS: atom_id res chain seq x y z
N MET A 1 -30.07 -23.14 -27.72
CA MET A 1 -30.20 -21.87 -26.98
C MET A 1 -28.82 -21.54 -26.43
N SER A 2 -28.24 -20.38 -26.78
CA SER A 2 -26.84 -20.09 -26.44
C SER A 2 -26.68 -19.93 -24.93
N ALA A 3 -25.64 -20.55 -24.36
CA ALA A 3 -25.40 -20.66 -22.91
C ALA A 3 -25.00 -19.34 -22.22
N SER A 4 -25.03 -18.22 -22.94
CA SER A 4 -24.78 -16.87 -22.43
C SER A 4 -26.09 -16.08 -22.49
N ARG A 5 -26.51 -15.42 -21.41
CA ARG A 5 -27.69 -14.50 -21.37
C ARG A 5 -27.45 -13.20 -22.17
N GLU A 6 -26.59 -13.24 -23.17
CA GLU A 6 -26.20 -12.11 -24.00
C GLU A 6 -27.08 -12.03 -25.25
N TRP A 7 -27.49 -10.82 -25.60
CA TRP A 7 -28.17 -10.52 -26.85
C TRP A 7 -27.14 -10.45 -27.98
N LEU A 8 -27.41 -11.12 -29.11
CA LEU A 8 -26.52 -11.14 -30.26
C LEU A 8 -27.30 -10.76 -31.52
N LEU A 9 -26.66 -10.06 -32.44
CA LEU A 9 -27.19 -9.81 -33.77
C LEU A 9 -26.84 -10.98 -34.69
N THR A 10 -27.83 -11.47 -35.44
CA THR A 10 -27.67 -12.57 -36.38
C THR A 10 -28.05 -12.12 -37.78
N VAL A 11 -27.13 -12.26 -38.74
CA VAL A 11 -27.38 -11.96 -40.16
C VAL A 11 -27.72 -13.26 -40.87
N LYS A 12 -28.88 -13.28 -41.53
CA LYS A 12 -29.35 -14.40 -42.33
C LYS A 12 -29.45 -13.99 -43.80
N ARG A 13 -29.08 -14.91 -44.69
CA ARG A 13 -29.24 -14.77 -46.13
C ARG A 13 -29.74 -16.09 -46.68
N ASP A 14 -30.84 -16.05 -47.43
CA ASP A 14 -31.50 -17.23 -48.01
C ASP A 14 -31.89 -18.26 -46.94
N GLY A 15 -32.38 -17.79 -45.79
CA GLY A 15 -32.75 -18.64 -44.64
C GLY A 15 -31.58 -19.18 -43.81
N LEU A 16 -30.34 -19.08 -44.32
CA LEU A 16 -29.13 -19.55 -43.63
C LEU A 16 -28.48 -18.44 -42.81
N THR A 17 -28.08 -18.75 -41.58
CA THR A 17 -27.27 -17.86 -40.74
C THR A 17 -25.87 -17.72 -41.32
N ARG A 18 -25.46 -16.49 -41.64
CA ARG A 18 -24.15 -16.17 -42.22
C ARG A 18 -23.16 -15.71 -41.16
N CYS A 19 -23.60 -14.87 -40.23
CA CYS A 19 -22.78 -14.47 -39.09
C CYS A 19 -23.64 -14.11 -37.88
N THR A 20 -23.04 -14.25 -36.70
CA THR A 20 -23.58 -13.79 -35.43
C THR A 20 -22.50 -13.00 -34.73
N PHE A 21 -22.83 -11.83 -34.18
CA PHE A 21 -21.87 -10.98 -33.49
C PHE A 21 -22.53 -10.19 -32.36
N LYS A 22 -21.70 -9.75 -31.42
CA LYS A 22 -22.09 -8.91 -30.29
C LYS A 22 -22.04 -7.44 -30.71
N ALA A 23 -23.03 -6.66 -30.30
CA ALA A 23 -22.98 -5.21 -30.45
C ALA A 23 -22.08 -4.58 -29.38
N GLU A 24 -21.20 -3.68 -29.78
CA GLU A 24 -20.34 -2.90 -28.87
C GLU A 24 -21.09 -1.64 -28.39
N LYS A 25 -20.62 -1.02 -27.30
CA LYS A 25 -21.17 0.24 -26.79
C LYS A 25 -21.10 1.37 -27.81
N VAL A 26 -20.05 1.37 -28.63
CA VAL A 26 -19.84 2.35 -29.70
C VAL A 26 -19.71 1.56 -31.00
N MET A 27 -20.62 1.80 -31.94
CA MET A 27 -20.55 1.18 -33.25
C MET A 27 -19.34 1.72 -34.01
N ARG A 28 -18.56 0.83 -34.63
CA ARG A 28 -17.42 1.21 -35.48
C ARG A 28 -17.86 2.14 -36.62
N PRO A 29 -16.96 3.03 -37.11
CA PRO A 29 -17.25 3.87 -38.25
C PRO A 29 -17.68 3.04 -39.46
N TRP A 30 -18.75 3.49 -40.12
CA TRP A 30 -19.17 2.95 -41.41
C TRP A 30 -18.48 3.71 -42.53
N SER A 31 -18.33 3.05 -43.68
CA SER A 31 -17.77 3.64 -44.89
C SER A 31 -18.81 3.64 -46.01
N SER A 32 -18.62 4.44 -47.05
CA SER A 32 -19.43 4.36 -48.27
C SER A 32 -18.59 3.73 -49.39
N SER A 33 -19.21 2.86 -50.17
CA SER A 33 -18.58 2.31 -51.37
C SER A 33 -18.40 3.43 -52.40
N ARG A 34 -17.20 3.56 -52.96
CA ARG A 34 -16.91 4.55 -54.01
C ARG A 34 -17.57 4.21 -55.36
N PHE A 35 -18.05 2.99 -55.52
CA PHE A 35 -18.63 2.50 -56.78
C PHE A 35 -20.14 2.32 -56.69
N THR A 36 -20.64 1.77 -55.59
CA THR A 36 -22.06 1.46 -55.39
C THR A 36 -22.78 2.47 -54.51
N HIS A 37 -22.05 3.40 -53.87
CA HIS A 37 -22.55 4.33 -52.84
C HIS A 37 -23.26 3.66 -51.65
N ALA A 38 -23.18 2.33 -51.56
CA ALA A 38 -23.75 1.56 -50.45
C ALA A 38 -22.98 1.81 -49.16
N ILE A 39 -23.70 1.74 -48.04
CA ILE A 39 -23.12 1.89 -46.70
C ILE A 39 -22.51 0.56 -46.29
N MET A 40 -21.24 0.56 -45.90
CA MET A 40 -20.50 -0.64 -45.52
C MET A 40 -20.05 -0.58 -44.06
N VAL A 41 -20.32 -1.64 -43.31
CA VAL A 41 -19.81 -1.83 -41.94
C VAL A 41 -18.95 -3.08 -41.88
N SER A 42 -17.74 -2.92 -41.33
CA SER A 42 -16.84 -4.04 -41.07
C SER A 42 -17.12 -4.61 -39.69
N LEU A 43 -17.23 -5.93 -39.62
CA LEU A 43 -17.39 -6.71 -38.39
C LEU A 43 -16.04 -7.29 -37.95
N ASP A 44 -15.94 -7.66 -36.68
CA ASP A 44 -14.67 -8.14 -36.08
C ASP A 44 -14.18 -9.47 -36.65
N ASN A 45 -15.10 -10.26 -37.20
CA ASN A 45 -14.79 -11.52 -37.87
C ASN A 45 -14.33 -11.34 -39.32
N GLY A 46 -13.99 -10.11 -39.74
CA GLY A 46 -13.54 -9.77 -41.09
C GLY A 46 -14.66 -9.67 -42.13
N TRP A 47 -15.90 -9.98 -41.77
CA TRP A 47 -17.05 -9.82 -42.66
C TRP A 47 -17.42 -8.35 -42.83
N LYS A 48 -17.96 -8.01 -44.01
CA LYS A 48 -18.50 -6.69 -44.30
C LYS A 48 -19.97 -6.80 -44.65
N LEU A 49 -20.79 -5.98 -44.00
CA LEU A 49 -22.20 -5.81 -44.33
C LEU A 49 -22.35 -4.62 -45.25
N GLU A 50 -22.97 -4.81 -46.40
CA GLU A 50 -23.26 -3.77 -47.38
C GLU A 50 -24.77 -3.50 -47.42
N PHE A 51 -25.13 -2.23 -47.26
CA PHE A 51 -26.50 -1.74 -47.27
C PHE A 51 -26.69 -0.80 -48.46
N ALA A 52 -27.23 -1.33 -49.56
CA ALA A 52 -27.60 -0.54 -50.73
C ALA A 52 -28.80 0.39 -50.45
N ASN A 53 -29.69 -0.02 -49.55
CA ASN A 53 -30.84 0.76 -49.12
C ASN A 53 -30.57 1.47 -47.79
N ARG A 54 -30.75 2.80 -47.78
CA ARG A 54 -30.57 3.63 -46.58
C ARG A 54 -31.55 3.30 -45.45
N ARG A 55 -32.75 2.79 -45.76
CA ARG A 55 -33.72 2.37 -44.74
C ARG A 55 -33.21 1.17 -43.94
N ASP A 56 -32.65 0.18 -44.62
CA ASP A 56 -32.11 -1.02 -43.99
C ASP A 56 -30.93 -0.68 -43.08
N TRP A 57 -30.12 0.31 -43.48
CA TRP A 57 -29.08 0.88 -42.63
C TRP A 57 -29.63 1.51 -41.34
N ILE A 58 -30.72 2.26 -41.42
CA ILE A 58 -31.34 2.88 -40.23
C ILE A 58 -31.88 1.80 -39.29
N ILE A 59 -32.55 0.79 -39.84
CA ILE A 59 -33.06 -0.37 -39.06
C ILE A 59 -31.90 -1.11 -38.40
N PHE A 60 -30.83 -1.36 -39.14
CA PHE A 60 -29.63 -2.01 -38.58
C PHE A 60 -29.05 -1.24 -37.40
N LYS A 61 -28.87 0.09 -37.53
CA LYS A 61 -28.36 0.92 -36.43
C LYS A 61 -29.24 0.86 -35.18
N ASP A 62 -30.55 0.85 -35.37
CA ASP A 62 -31.51 0.77 -34.26
C ASP A 62 -31.39 -0.60 -33.56
N LEU A 63 -31.38 -1.70 -34.32
CA LEU A 63 -31.17 -3.05 -33.79
C LEU A 63 -29.82 -3.19 -33.08
N TYR A 64 -28.76 -2.60 -33.63
CA TYR A 64 -27.42 -2.58 -33.03
C TYR A 64 -27.43 -1.86 -31.68
N LYS A 65 -28.05 -0.69 -31.62
CA LYS A 65 -28.18 0.07 -30.37
C LYS A 65 -28.99 -0.72 -29.34
N GLN A 66 -30.15 -1.27 -29.71
CA GLN A 66 -30.98 -2.06 -28.80
C GLN A 66 -30.24 -3.30 -28.27
N CYS A 67 -29.46 -3.98 -29.12
CA CYS A 67 -28.64 -5.12 -28.71
C CYS A 67 -27.53 -4.70 -27.75
N SER A 68 -26.87 -3.56 -28.01
CA SER A 68 -25.84 -2.98 -27.15
C SER A 68 -26.41 -2.62 -25.78
N ASP A 69 -27.51 -1.86 -25.74
CA ASP A 69 -28.16 -1.39 -24.52
C ASP A 69 -28.63 -2.56 -23.63
N ARG A 70 -29.13 -3.65 -24.22
CA ARG A 70 -29.54 -4.86 -23.48
C ARG A 70 -28.38 -5.67 -22.94
N ASN A 71 -27.19 -5.53 -23.52
CA ASN A 71 -25.97 -6.17 -23.06
C ASN A 71 -25.19 -5.34 -22.04
N ILE A 72 -25.54 -4.07 -21.84
CA ILE A 72 -25.03 -3.27 -20.73
C ILE A 72 -25.65 -3.84 -19.46
N PRO A 73 -24.87 -4.40 -18.52
CA PRO A 73 -25.39 -4.77 -17.21
C PRO A 73 -26.07 -3.53 -16.62
N GLY A 74 -27.32 -3.66 -16.15
CA GLY A 74 -28.03 -2.57 -15.47
C GLY A 74 -27.12 -1.91 -14.44
N PRO A 75 -27.29 -0.61 -14.14
CA PRO A 75 -26.28 0.18 -13.43
C PRO A 75 -25.89 -0.54 -12.14
N VAL A 76 -24.76 -1.24 -12.18
CA VAL A 76 -24.10 -1.74 -10.99
C VAL A 76 -23.60 -0.47 -10.35
N ALA A 77 -24.39 0.10 -9.45
CA ALA A 77 -23.93 1.12 -8.55
C ALA A 77 -22.68 0.53 -7.90
N LYS A 78 -21.50 0.95 -8.38
CA LYS A 78 -20.25 0.57 -7.77
C LYS A 78 -20.28 1.25 -6.40
N SER A 79 -20.80 0.57 -5.39
CA SER A 79 -20.83 1.09 -4.03
C SER A 79 -19.38 1.21 -3.58
N ILE A 80 -18.90 2.44 -3.48
CA ILE A 80 -17.58 2.69 -2.90
C ILE A 80 -17.68 2.26 -1.44
N PRO A 81 -16.89 1.27 -0.99
CA PRO A 81 -16.96 0.83 0.40
C PRO A 81 -16.55 1.99 1.30
N VAL A 82 -17.38 2.23 2.32
CA VAL A 82 -17.09 3.22 3.36
C VAL A 82 -16.43 2.49 4.53
N PRO A 83 -15.25 2.90 4.99
CA PRO A 83 -14.60 2.31 6.16
C PRO A 83 -15.50 2.37 7.41
N GLY A 84 -15.47 1.30 8.21
CA GLY A 84 -16.16 1.24 9.51
C GLY A 84 -15.37 1.94 10.63
N VAL A 85 -16.04 2.20 11.75
CA VAL A 85 -15.41 2.74 12.98
C VAL A 85 -15.17 1.59 13.95
N HIS A 86 -13.97 1.54 14.55
CA HIS A 86 -13.63 0.60 15.61
C HIS A 86 -13.27 1.37 16.88
N GLY A 87 -14.01 1.15 17.98
CA GLY A 87 -13.73 1.78 19.26
C GLY A 87 -12.62 1.04 20.01
N VAL A 88 -11.69 1.80 20.61
CA VAL A 88 -10.59 1.26 21.43
C VAL A 88 -10.85 1.66 22.88
N SER A 89 -11.08 0.68 23.76
CA SER A 89 -11.52 0.93 25.14
C SER A 89 -10.43 1.49 26.06
N SER A 90 -9.15 1.26 25.76
CA SER A 90 -8.01 1.64 26.59
C SER A 90 -7.50 3.07 26.39
N TYR A 91 -8.10 3.84 25.46
CA TYR A 91 -7.57 5.16 25.11
C TYR A 91 -7.60 6.16 26.27
N ALA A 92 -8.63 6.11 27.11
CA ALA A 92 -8.80 7.04 28.23
C ALA A 92 -7.99 6.67 29.49
N GLU A 93 -7.51 5.43 29.58
CA GLU A 93 -6.81 4.92 30.78
C GLU A 93 -5.30 5.16 30.72
N ASN A 94 -4.74 5.32 29.51
CA ASN A 94 -3.31 5.58 29.28
C ASN A 94 -2.96 7.08 29.20
N GLU A 95 -3.90 8.00 29.41
CA GLU A 95 -3.60 9.43 29.54
C GLU A 95 -3.00 9.74 30.92
N SER A 96 -1.80 9.25 31.21
CA SER A 96 -0.92 9.91 32.17
C SER A 96 -0.51 11.26 31.58
N ASN A 97 -1.41 12.24 31.73
CA ASN A 97 -1.29 13.65 31.32
C ASN A 97 -0.17 14.39 32.09
N ASP A 98 1.03 13.83 32.19
CA ASP A 98 2.12 14.49 32.91
C ASP A 98 2.60 15.76 32.17
N PHE A 99 2.37 15.84 30.85
CA PHE A 99 2.74 17.00 30.03
C PHE A 99 1.68 17.34 28.96
N PRO A 100 0.71 18.24 29.26
CA PRO A 100 -0.29 18.65 28.29
C PRO A 100 0.34 19.40 27.12
N PHE A 101 -0.15 19.14 25.90
CA PHE A 101 0.31 19.87 24.72
C PHE A 101 -0.08 21.35 24.81
N GLN A 102 0.93 22.22 24.76
CA GLN A 102 0.73 23.66 24.70
C GLN A 102 0.85 24.12 23.25
N ARG A 103 -0.28 24.57 22.68
CA ARG A 103 -0.30 25.09 21.31
C ARG A 103 0.55 26.35 21.21
N PRO A 104 1.57 26.39 20.33
CA PRO A 104 2.39 27.59 20.15
C PRO A 104 1.60 28.72 19.48
N ALA A 105 2.08 29.95 19.65
CA ALA A 105 1.51 31.14 19.01
C ALA A 105 1.79 31.19 17.48
N THR A 106 2.79 30.44 17.02
CA THR A 106 3.20 30.34 15.62
C THR A 106 2.90 28.95 15.06
N TYR A 107 2.93 28.80 13.74
CA TYR A 107 2.85 27.48 13.13
C TYR A 107 4.03 26.59 13.55
N ILE A 108 3.72 25.32 13.81
CA ILE A 108 4.72 24.29 14.06
C ILE A 108 5.44 24.06 12.74
N SER A 109 6.76 24.27 12.75
CA SER A 109 7.63 23.96 11.63
C SER A 109 8.71 23.02 12.11
N ALA A 110 9.10 22.08 11.26
CA ALA A 110 10.21 21.17 11.49
C ALA A 110 11.32 21.55 10.50
N HIS A 111 12.54 21.71 11.01
CA HIS A 111 13.72 21.92 10.19
C HIS A 111 14.48 20.61 10.02
N GLY A 112 15.04 20.40 8.83
CA GLY A 112 15.76 19.18 8.48
C GLY A 112 14.85 18.07 7.95
N ASP A 113 15.46 17.08 7.31
CA ASP A 113 14.77 15.85 6.92
C ASP A 113 14.52 14.95 8.15
N GLU A 114 13.77 13.87 7.94
CA GLU A 114 13.41 12.93 9.01
C GLU A 114 14.66 12.32 9.67
N ILE A 115 15.68 12.01 8.88
CA ILE A 115 16.92 11.39 9.34
C ILE A 115 17.69 12.37 10.23
N THR A 116 17.92 13.59 9.77
CA THR A 116 18.61 14.63 10.54
C THR A 116 17.92 14.88 11.88
N ARG A 117 16.58 14.89 11.88
CA ARG A 117 15.79 15.01 13.10
C ARG A 117 15.94 13.82 14.02
N ALA A 118 15.87 12.60 13.51
CA ALA A 118 16.02 11.38 14.31
C ALA A 118 17.42 11.26 14.92
N MET A 119 18.46 11.64 14.16
CA MET A 119 19.85 11.70 14.63
C MET A 119 20.02 12.74 15.75
N ALA A 120 19.35 13.89 15.68
CA ALA A 120 19.44 14.96 16.67
C ALA A 120 18.56 14.76 17.91
N ARG A 121 17.56 13.87 17.87
CA ARG A 121 16.68 13.59 19.01
C ARG A 121 17.46 12.97 20.16
N ARG A 122 17.23 13.53 21.36
CA ARG A 122 17.73 12.99 22.64
C ARG A 122 16.85 11.90 23.24
N THR A 123 15.58 11.86 22.83
CA THR A 123 14.67 10.76 23.14
C THR A 123 14.96 9.58 22.21
N ALA A 124 14.82 8.36 22.71
CA ALA A 124 14.94 7.16 21.89
C ALA A 124 13.88 7.17 20.78
N ASN A 125 14.24 6.70 19.58
CA ASN A 125 13.27 6.33 18.54
C ASN A 125 12.98 4.82 18.57
N TYR A 126 13.74 4.07 19.35
CA TYR A 126 13.48 2.67 19.66
C TYR A 126 12.37 2.59 20.70
N ASP A 127 11.49 1.61 20.53
CA ASP A 127 10.38 1.28 21.42
C ASP A 127 10.47 -0.23 21.67
N MET A 128 10.49 -0.63 22.94
CA MET A 128 10.68 -2.04 23.29
C MET A 128 9.52 -2.90 22.77
N ASP A 129 9.84 -4.11 22.30
CA ASP A 129 8.84 -5.16 22.09
C ASP A 129 8.79 -6.11 23.30
N SER A 130 7.80 -7.00 23.35
CA SER A 130 7.65 -7.93 24.48
C SER A 130 8.87 -8.84 24.70
N GLU A 131 9.65 -9.11 23.65
CA GLU A 131 10.90 -9.88 23.76
C GLU A 131 12.00 -9.04 24.45
N ASP A 132 12.05 -7.74 24.21
CA ASP A 132 12.91 -6.81 24.94
C ASP A 132 12.53 -6.75 26.41
N GLU A 133 11.25 -6.59 26.73
CA GLU A 133 10.75 -6.52 28.11
C GLU A 133 11.12 -7.76 28.93
N GLU A 134 10.91 -8.95 28.37
CA GLU A 134 11.29 -10.23 29.01
C GLU A 134 12.81 -10.34 29.21
N TRP A 135 13.59 -9.95 28.20
CA TRP A 135 15.04 -9.99 28.27
C TRP A 135 15.61 -9.01 29.30
N LEU A 136 15.11 -7.78 29.32
CA LEU A 136 15.53 -6.73 30.24
C LEU A 136 15.18 -7.09 31.68
N SER A 137 13.99 -7.63 31.91
CA SER A 137 13.58 -8.15 33.21
C SER A 137 14.53 -9.24 33.71
N LYS A 138 14.93 -10.17 32.84
CA LYS A 138 15.91 -11.21 33.18
C LYS A 138 17.28 -10.62 33.49
N LEU A 139 17.77 -9.68 32.68
CA LEU A 139 19.04 -8.98 32.91
C LEU A 139 19.04 -8.30 34.29
N ASN A 140 18.02 -7.53 34.60
CA ASN A 140 17.91 -6.80 35.87
C ASN A 140 17.81 -7.74 37.08
N ASN A 141 17.29 -8.96 36.93
CA ASN A 141 17.29 -9.96 37.99
C ASN A 141 18.66 -10.62 38.20
N GLU A 142 19.52 -10.66 37.17
CA GLU A 142 20.85 -11.29 37.21
C GLU A 142 21.95 -10.30 37.63
N PHE A 143 21.80 -9.01 37.32
CA PHE A 143 22.75 -7.95 37.61
C PHE A 143 22.34 -7.15 38.86
N GLN A 144 23.33 -6.61 39.60
CA GLN A 144 23.06 -5.72 40.73
C GLN A 144 22.59 -4.32 40.29
N GLU A 145 22.96 -3.92 39.08
CA GLU A 145 22.55 -2.65 38.48
C GLU A 145 21.28 -2.86 37.65
N HIS A 146 20.21 -2.17 38.04
CA HIS A 146 18.98 -2.16 37.29
C HIS A 146 19.03 -1.10 36.19
N VAL A 147 18.72 -1.51 34.97
CA VAL A 147 18.56 -0.66 33.81
C VAL A 147 17.07 -0.32 33.67
N SER A 148 16.74 0.97 33.61
CA SER A 148 15.37 1.40 33.29
C SER A 148 15.05 1.13 31.82
N GLU A 149 13.75 1.02 31.54
CA GLU A 149 13.22 0.87 30.18
C GLU A 149 13.72 2.01 29.26
N ASP A 150 13.57 3.26 29.70
CA ASP A 150 14.09 4.44 29.00
C ASP A 150 15.59 4.35 28.67
N ASN A 151 16.41 3.91 29.63
CA ASN A 151 17.86 3.80 29.40
C ASN A 151 18.17 2.68 28.41
N PHE A 152 17.47 1.54 28.50
CA PHE A 152 17.61 0.45 27.55
C PHE A 152 17.27 0.91 26.12
N GLU A 153 16.14 1.60 25.95
CA GLU A 153 15.74 2.15 24.65
C GLU A 153 16.76 3.15 24.10
N LEU A 154 17.30 4.03 24.96
CA LEU A 154 18.36 4.97 24.59
C LEU A 154 19.65 4.27 24.15
N ILE A 155 20.04 3.18 24.82
CA ILE A 155 21.23 2.39 24.46
C ILE A 155 21.03 1.75 23.08
N ILE A 156 19.87 1.11 22.84
CA ILE A 156 19.57 0.49 21.53
C ILE A 156 19.51 1.55 20.42
N ASP A 157 18.85 2.69 20.67
CA ASP A 157 18.77 3.80 19.73
C ASP A 157 20.15 4.37 19.38
N ALA A 158 21.05 4.49 20.36
CA ALA A 158 22.43 4.90 20.13
C ALA A 158 23.18 3.90 19.24
N PHE A 159 23.05 2.59 19.48
CA PHE A 159 23.69 1.58 18.64
C PHE A 159 23.18 1.60 17.20
N GLU A 160 21.86 1.74 17.00
CA GLU A 160 21.26 1.87 15.67
C GLU A 160 21.77 3.12 14.94
N LYS A 161 21.85 4.28 15.61
CA LYS A 161 22.36 5.53 15.04
C LYS A 161 23.82 5.41 14.59
N VAL A 162 24.68 4.83 15.42
CA VAL A 162 26.11 4.69 15.08
C VAL A 162 26.29 3.66 13.95
N TYR A 163 25.55 2.54 13.98
CA TYR A 163 25.57 1.55 12.90
C TYR A 163 25.08 2.14 11.57
N TYR A 164 24.03 2.97 11.60
CA TYR A 164 23.54 3.66 10.40
C TYR A 164 24.62 4.55 9.77
N CYS A 165 25.40 5.25 10.58
CA CYS A 165 26.48 6.11 10.08
C CYS A 165 27.69 5.34 9.57
N ASN A 166 27.96 4.15 10.13
CA ASN A 166 29.14 3.34 9.80
C ASN A 166 28.75 1.86 9.68
N PRO A 167 28.12 1.44 8.57
CA PRO A 167 27.67 0.05 8.41
C PRO A 167 28.82 -0.95 8.18
N ASP A 168 29.93 -0.48 7.61
CA ASP A 168 31.13 -1.28 7.30
C ASP A 168 32.08 -1.42 8.50
N ASP A 169 32.02 -0.47 9.43
CA ASP A 169 32.81 -0.50 10.65
C ASP A 169 31.96 -1.22 11.71
N SER A 170 32.20 -2.52 11.89
CA SER A 170 31.52 -3.29 12.92
C SER A 170 31.77 -2.60 14.25
N LEU A 171 30.73 -1.97 14.79
CA LEU A 171 30.78 -1.21 16.01
C LEU A 171 31.33 -2.10 17.11
N ASP A 172 32.61 -1.96 17.47
CA ASP A 172 33.23 -2.84 18.47
C ASP A 172 32.58 -2.62 19.83
N VAL A 173 32.52 -3.67 20.63
CA VAL A 173 31.95 -3.67 21.98
C VAL A 173 32.50 -2.51 22.81
N LYS A 174 33.81 -2.21 22.67
CA LYS A 174 34.46 -1.10 23.39
C LYS A 174 33.98 0.26 22.92
N SER A 175 33.75 0.42 21.61
CA SER A 175 33.20 1.65 21.03
C SER A 175 31.75 1.85 21.46
N ALA A 176 30.97 0.78 21.52
CA ALA A 176 29.59 0.79 22.04
C ALA A 176 29.53 1.23 23.51
N ALA A 177 30.37 0.62 24.35
CA ALA A 177 30.50 0.99 25.76
C ALA A 177 30.91 2.45 25.95
N SER A 178 31.75 2.99 25.06
CA SER A 178 32.15 4.41 25.13
C SER A 178 31.03 5.38 24.73
N CYS A 179 30.12 4.98 23.85
CA CYS A 179 29.02 5.83 23.37
C CYS A 179 27.89 5.99 24.40
N CYS A 180 27.77 5.05 25.35
CA CYS A 180 26.66 4.97 26.30
C CYS A 180 27.11 5.01 27.77
N GLN A 181 28.29 5.58 28.08
CA GLN A 181 28.84 5.61 29.44
C GLN A 181 27.91 6.26 30.47
N ASP A 182 27.07 7.19 30.03
CA ASP A 182 26.12 7.91 30.89
C ASP A 182 24.82 7.13 31.16
N LEU A 183 24.59 6.00 30.47
CA LEU A 183 23.31 5.26 30.47
C LEU A 183 23.35 3.97 31.31
N GLY A 184 24.53 3.52 31.73
CA GLY A 184 24.72 2.35 32.60
C GLY A 184 26.20 1.97 32.75
N SER A 185 26.50 1.00 33.62
CA SER A 185 27.85 0.45 33.70
C SER A 185 28.30 -0.16 32.38
N LYS A 186 29.62 -0.26 32.24
CA LYS A 186 30.24 -0.88 31.07
C LYS A 186 29.73 -2.31 30.87
N GLU A 187 29.64 -3.10 31.93
CA GLU A 187 29.19 -4.49 31.90
C GLU A 187 27.76 -4.61 31.35
N VAL A 188 26.88 -3.71 31.78
CA VAL A 188 25.49 -3.63 31.29
C VAL A 188 25.45 -3.28 29.81
N VAL A 189 26.17 -2.23 29.39
CA VAL A 189 26.16 -1.78 27.99
C VAL A 189 26.71 -2.88 27.06
N GLU A 190 27.72 -3.63 27.50
CA GLU A 190 28.25 -4.79 26.77
C GLU A 190 27.23 -5.94 26.64
N ALA A 191 26.45 -6.20 27.69
CA ALA A 191 25.37 -7.19 27.65
C ALA A 191 24.25 -6.77 26.67
N VAL A 192 23.82 -5.52 26.72
CA VAL A 192 22.81 -4.96 25.80
C VAL A 192 23.31 -4.97 24.36
N TYR A 193 24.59 -4.65 24.13
CA TYR A 193 25.19 -4.72 22.80
C TYR A 193 25.14 -6.15 22.23
N THR A 194 25.47 -7.15 23.05
CA THR A 194 25.45 -8.56 22.63
C THR A 194 24.04 -9.02 22.27
N TYR A 195 23.05 -8.60 23.05
CA TYR A 195 21.63 -8.81 22.77
C TYR A 195 21.21 -8.14 21.46
N TRP A 196 21.47 -6.85 21.31
CA TRP A 196 21.16 -6.06 20.12
C TRP A 196 21.74 -6.68 18.84
N MET A 197 23.02 -7.04 18.84
CA MET A 197 23.68 -7.69 17.71
C MET A 197 23.04 -9.03 17.35
N SER A 198 22.62 -9.81 18.35
CA SER A 198 21.94 -11.09 18.15
C SER A 198 20.55 -10.88 17.53
N LYS A 199 19.79 -9.93 18.07
CA LYS A 199 18.45 -9.56 17.58
C LYS A 199 18.49 -9.05 16.14
N ARG A 200 19.47 -8.20 15.79
CA ARG A 200 19.68 -7.74 14.41
C ARG A 200 19.98 -8.87 13.44
N LYS A 201 20.87 -9.80 13.82
CA LYS A 201 21.19 -10.97 12.97
C LYS A 201 19.96 -11.84 12.71
N GLN A 202 19.07 -11.97 13.70
CA GLN A 202 17.83 -12.72 13.59
C GLN A 202 16.81 -12.00 12.70
N LYS A 203 16.52 -10.72 12.95
CA LYS A 203 15.53 -9.94 12.17
C LYS A 203 16.01 -9.61 10.76
N ARG A 204 17.33 -9.59 10.51
CA ARG A 204 17.97 -9.22 9.22
C ARG A 204 17.53 -7.85 8.69
N SER A 205 17.14 -6.96 9.59
CA SER A 205 16.72 -5.60 9.29
C SER A 205 17.15 -4.66 10.40
N LEU A 206 17.05 -3.36 10.14
CA LEU A 206 17.12 -2.34 11.17
C LEU A 206 16.01 -2.57 12.20
N LEU A 207 16.30 -2.27 13.46
CA LEU A 207 15.31 -2.35 14.53
C LEU A 207 14.45 -1.08 14.58
N ILE A 208 14.97 0.05 14.10
CA ILE A 208 14.27 1.34 14.01
C ILE A 208 13.82 1.61 12.58
N ARG A 209 12.56 2.02 12.41
CA ARG A 209 11.95 2.27 11.09
C ARG A 209 12.48 3.53 10.39
N VAL A 210 13.02 4.49 11.14
CA VAL A 210 13.44 5.79 10.59
C VAL A 210 14.68 5.68 9.71
N PHE A 211 15.54 4.68 9.93
CA PHE A 211 16.84 4.55 9.26
C PHE A 211 16.83 3.67 7.99
N GLN A 212 15.63 3.40 7.44
CA GLN A 212 15.42 2.51 6.29
C GLN A 212 15.93 3.04 4.95
#